data_AF-A0A0Q5BXS9-F1
#
_entry.id   AF-A0A0Q5BXS9-F1
#
_cell.length_a   1.000
_cell.length_b   1.000
_cell.length_c   1.000
_cell.angle_alpha   90.00
_cell.angle_beta   90.00
_cell.angle_gamma   90.00
#
_symmetry.space_group_name_H-M   'P 1'
#
loop_
_entity.id
_entity.type
_entity.pdbx_description
1 polymer ?
#
loop_
_entity_poly.entity_id
_entity_poly.type
_entity_poly.pdbx_seq_one_letter_code
_entity_poly.pdbx_strand_id
1 'polypeptide(L)'
;MLTEYYAAMEANDPERFGSYYADDMTLTFNSDPEIRGRERIMSAFSAMLDRVVSLGHDLVNAWEEDDGVVFFESMGRWTLHNGVILEVKAASRITIVDGRFTDQRIFVDNARVDEALLQELRASRAATLDAGSHRSLRSRLIVTGVDDDGRSVFLSDEPTSDRLVGDGYTRNQLWQGLEVPTPVTAPNGPGDASVIPPPPNGYGYDITAFAPDSEWDYEAGYARLLAQSGVTPEPGDAPGMHTTETIDIVSVISGEVHLLVDEGEKLLQAGDTTVIRGVKHAWSNRSDQPCVISAVHISAVR
;
A
#
# COMPACT_ATOMS: atom_id res chain seq x y z
N MET A 1 -37.50 -2.16 16.79
CA MET A 1 -36.97 -2.34 15.43
C MET A 1 -35.58 -1.75 15.28
N LEU A 2 -35.38 -0.41 15.27
CA LEU A 2 -34.05 0.20 15.02
C LEU A 2 -32.95 -0.27 15.98
N THR A 3 -33.24 -0.40 17.28
CA THR A 3 -32.27 -0.90 18.27
C THR A 3 -31.80 -2.34 17.95
N GLU A 4 -32.71 -3.22 17.54
CA GLU A 4 -32.39 -4.62 17.21
C GLU A 4 -31.65 -4.72 15.87
N TYR A 5 -32.02 -3.88 14.92
CA TYR A 5 -31.31 -3.74 13.64
C TYR A 5 -29.85 -3.33 13.87
N TYR A 6 -29.61 -2.31 14.70
CA TYR A 6 -28.24 -1.88 15.00
C TYR A 6 -27.44 -2.88 15.83
N ALA A 7 -28.10 -3.64 16.71
CA ALA A 7 -27.43 -4.76 17.39
C ALA A 7 -27.00 -5.86 16.41
N ALA A 8 -27.76 -6.11 15.34
CA ALA A 8 -27.37 -7.03 14.29
C ALA A 8 -26.22 -6.49 13.42
N MET A 9 -26.21 -5.18 13.14
CA MET A 9 -25.10 -4.49 12.47
C MET A 9 -23.82 -4.55 13.28
N GLU A 10 -23.88 -4.27 14.59
CA GLU A 10 -22.71 -4.33 15.48
C GLU A 10 -22.13 -5.74 15.60
N ALA A 11 -22.99 -6.76 15.53
CA ALA A 11 -22.59 -8.16 15.49
C ALA A 11 -22.04 -8.61 14.11
N ASN A 12 -22.08 -7.74 13.09
CA ASN A 12 -21.79 -8.05 11.68
C ASN A 12 -22.51 -9.34 11.23
N ASP A 13 -23.83 -9.40 11.42
CA ASP A 13 -24.69 -10.53 11.05
C ASP A 13 -25.59 -10.15 9.86
N PRO A 14 -25.14 -10.41 8.60
CA PRO A 14 -25.82 -9.95 7.41
C PRO A 14 -27.20 -10.56 7.23
N GLU A 15 -27.37 -11.84 7.58
CA GLU A 15 -28.67 -12.50 7.52
C GLU A 15 -29.67 -11.79 8.44
N ARG A 16 -29.24 -11.45 9.66
CA ARG A 16 -30.11 -10.81 10.63
C ARG A 16 -30.42 -9.36 10.28
N PHE A 17 -29.44 -8.51 9.97
CA PHE A 17 -29.76 -7.13 9.62
C PHE A 17 -30.45 -7.03 8.24
N GLY A 18 -30.12 -7.92 7.30
CA GLY A 18 -30.74 -8.02 5.98
C GLY A 18 -32.22 -8.40 6.03
N SER A 19 -32.64 -9.11 7.09
CA SER A 19 -34.05 -9.47 7.32
C SER A 19 -34.96 -8.25 7.50
N TYR A 20 -34.41 -7.09 7.86
CA TYR A 20 -35.17 -5.84 7.99
C TYR A 20 -35.37 -5.11 6.65
N TYR A 21 -34.66 -5.49 5.57
CA TYR A 21 -34.72 -4.78 4.29
C TYR A 21 -35.83 -5.31 3.39
N ALA A 22 -36.49 -4.46 2.62
CA ALA A 22 -37.29 -4.87 1.46
C ALA A 22 -36.39 -5.38 0.33
N ASP A 23 -36.91 -6.19 -0.59
CA ASP A 23 -36.11 -6.75 -1.70
C ASP A 23 -35.53 -5.64 -2.59
N ASP A 24 -36.31 -4.58 -2.82
CA ASP A 24 -36.01 -3.43 -3.66
C ASP A 24 -35.56 -2.18 -2.88
N MET A 25 -35.13 -2.37 -1.62
CA MET A 25 -34.67 -1.28 -0.76
C MET A 25 -33.61 -0.41 -1.44
N THR A 26 -33.65 0.89 -1.15
CA THR A 26 -32.64 1.86 -1.57
C THR A 26 -31.82 2.36 -0.39
N LEU A 27 -30.53 2.63 -0.63
CA LEU A 27 -29.61 3.21 0.34
C LEU A 27 -28.80 4.33 -0.31
N THR A 28 -28.69 5.46 0.37
CA THR A 28 -27.82 6.57 -0.03
C THR A 28 -26.98 7.06 1.16
N PHE A 29 -25.66 7.13 0.98
CA PHE A 29 -24.75 7.78 1.91
C PHE A 29 -24.41 9.19 1.41
N ASN A 30 -24.65 10.21 2.21
CA ASN A 30 -24.36 11.61 1.89
C ASN A 30 -24.80 12.01 0.47
N SER A 31 -23.85 12.17 -0.45
CA SER A 31 -24.04 12.55 -1.85
C SER A 31 -23.61 11.46 -2.84
N ASP A 32 -23.35 10.24 -2.35
CA ASP A 32 -22.91 9.12 -3.17
C ASP A 32 -24.05 8.58 -4.04
N PRO A 33 -23.73 7.84 -5.13
CA PRO A 33 -24.73 7.16 -5.94
C PRO A 33 -25.60 6.20 -5.10
N GLU A 34 -26.90 6.19 -5.38
CA GLU A 34 -27.86 5.31 -4.71
C GLU A 34 -27.56 3.83 -4.99
N ILE A 35 -27.55 3.02 -3.93
CA ILE A 35 -27.46 1.57 -3.99
C ILE A 35 -28.87 1.00 -3.95
N ARG A 36 -29.20 0.09 -4.88
CA ARG A 36 -30.52 -0.56 -4.97
C ARG A 36 -30.43 -2.07 -4.76
N GLY A 37 -31.35 -2.59 -3.97
CA GLY A 37 -31.57 -4.02 -3.74
C GLY A 37 -30.88 -4.55 -2.49
N ARG A 38 -31.60 -5.41 -1.75
CA ARG A 38 -31.18 -5.99 -0.47
C ARG A 38 -29.74 -6.52 -0.48
N GLU A 39 -29.42 -7.41 -1.43
CA GLU A 39 -28.12 -8.09 -1.49
C GLU A 39 -26.94 -7.11 -1.66
N ARG A 40 -27.12 -6.08 -2.49
CA ARG A 40 -26.07 -5.08 -2.73
C ARG A 40 -25.84 -4.21 -1.50
N ILE A 41 -26.93 -3.84 -0.81
CA ILE A 41 -26.87 -3.07 0.43
C ILE A 41 -26.20 -3.88 1.54
N MET A 42 -26.55 -5.17 1.68
CA MET A 42 -25.90 -6.06 2.63
C MET A 42 -24.41 -6.18 2.37
N SER A 43 -24.01 -6.41 1.12
CA SER A 43 -22.61 -6.49 0.74
C SER A 43 -21.84 -5.20 1.03
N ALA A 44 -22.45 -4.03 0.79
CA ALA A 44 -21.83 -2.74 1.09
C ALA A 44 -21.59 -2.53 2.59
N PHE A 45 -22.57 -2.88 3.44
CA PHE A 45 -22.42 -2.79 4.89
C PHE A 45 -21.40 -3.80 5.43
N SER A 46 -21.43 -5.06 5.00
CA SER A 46 -20.44 -6.06 5.42
C SER A 46 -19.02 -5.63 5.05
N ALA A 47 -18.79 -5.15 3.83
CA ALA A 47 -17.47 -4.66 3.42
C ALA A 47 -16.97 -3.47 4.26
N MET A 48 -17.88 -2.65 4.79
CA MET A 48 -17.55 -1.57 5.72
C MET A 48 -17.24 -2.10 7.12
N LEU A 49 -18.07 -3.01 7.64
CA LEU A 49 -17.94 -3.59 8.97
C LEU A 49 -16.69 -4.46 9.11
N ASP A 50 -16.29 -5.18 8.05
CA ASP A 50 -15.09 -6.03 8.01
C ASP A 50 -13.78 -5.24 8.16
N ARG A 51 -13.80 -3.90 8.02
CA ARG A 51 -12.62 -3.03 8.15
C ARG A 51 -12.33 -2.63 9.60
N VAL A 52 -13.23 -2.95 10.53
CA VAL A 52 -13.16 -2.51 11.93
C VAL A 52 -13.44 -3.67 12.89
N VAL A 53 -13.06 -3.51 14.15
CA VAL A 53 -13.37 -4.48 15.20
C VAL A 53 -14.86 -4.43 15.54
N SER A 54 -15.42 -3.23 15.65
CA SER A 54 -16.85 -3.04 15.91
C SER A 54 -17.33 -1.66 15.47
N LEU A 55 -18.64 -1.59 15.21
CA LEU A 55 -19.37 -0.35 14.96
C LEU A 55 -20.69 -0.35 15.75
N GLY A 56 -20.67 0.28 16.92
CA GLY A 56 -21.86 0.49 17.74
C GLY A 56 -22.66 1.71 17.28
N HIS A 57 -23.98 1.68 17.45
CA HIS A 57 -24.86 2.82 17.13
C HIS A 57 -25.75 3.15 18.33
N ASP A 58 -25.45 4.25 19.01
CA ASP A 58 -26.29 4.78 20.08
C ASP A 58 -27.31 5.74 19.47
N LEU A 59 -28.61 5.39 19.52
CA LEU A 59 -29.68 6.30 19.10
C LEU A 59 -29.77 7.47 20.08
N VAL A 60 -29.65 8.69 19.56
CA VAL A 60 -29.68 9.93 20.36
C VAL A 60 -31.09 10.51 20.37
N ASN A 61 -31.67 10.69 19.19
CA ASN A 61 -33.02 11.21 18.99
C ASN A 61 -33.71 10.43 17.88
N ALA A 62 -35.03 10.31 17.94
CA ALA A 62 -35.84 9.74 16.88
C ALA A 62 -37.18 10.45 16.78
N TRP A 63 -37.64 10.67 15.55
CA TRP A 63 -38.91 11.30 15.21
C TRP A 63 -39.60 10.45 14.16
N GLU A 64 -40.86 10.17 14.38
CA GLU A 64 -41.72 9.44 13.45
C GLU A 64 -42.67 10.43 12.79
N GLU A 65 -42.70 10.38 11.47
CA GLU A 65 -43.59 11.14 10.61
C GLU A 65 -44.62 10.20 9.97
N ASP A 66 -45.62 10.77 9.32
CA ASP A 66 -46.59 10.00 8.55
C ASP A 66 -45.92 9.14 7.46
N ASP A 67 -46.66 8.16 6.95
CA ASP A 67 -46.21 7.23 5.89
C ASP A 67 -44.96 6.39 6.26
N GLY A 68 -44.74 6.15 7.56
CA GLY A 68 -43.70 5.25 8.05
C GLY A 68 -42.28 5.82 7.93
N VAL A 69 -42.15 7.13 7.80
CA VAL A 69 -40.85 7.81 7.73
C VAL A 69 -40.34 8.06 9.16
N VAL A 70 -39.11 7.60 9.44
CA VAL A 70 -38.45 7.83 10.72
C VAL A 70 -37.16 8.60 10.48
N PHE A 71 -37.02 9.76 11.11
CA PHE A 71 -35.78 10.50 11.21
C PHE A 71 -35.12 10.17 12.54
N PHE A 72 -33.80 10.00 12.56
CA PHE A 72 -33.09 9.78 13.81
C PHE A 72 -31.66 10.30 13.74
N GLU A 73 -31.15 10.68 14.90
CA GLU A 73 -29.74 10.97 15.12
C GLU A 73 -29.12 9.81 15.87
N SER A 74 -27.90 9.43 15.49
CA SER A 74 -27.14 8.38 16.16
C SER A 74 -25.69 8.81 16.39
N MET A 75 -25.11 8.32 17.47
CA MET A 75 -23.67 8.33 17.68
C MET A 75 -23.11 6.98 17.27
N GLY A 76 -22.36 6.94 16.17
CA GLY A 76 -21.60 5.78 15.75
C GLY A 76 -20.28 5.70 16.52
N ARG A 77 -20.00 4.57 17.18
CA ARG A 77 -18.74 4.31 17.88
C ARG A 77 -17.95 3.26 17.13
N TRP A 78 -16.87 3.69 16.49
CA TRP A 78 -15.99 2.88 15.67
C TRP A 78 -14.78 2.43 16.48
N THR A 79 -14.53 1.12 16.52
CA THR A 79 -13.32 0.55 17.14
C THR A 79 -12.44 -0.05 16.05
N LEU A 80 -11.24 0.52 15.85
CA LEU A 80 -10.27 0.06 14.85
C LEU A 80 -9.39 -1.07 15.41
N HIS A 81 -8.68 -1.83 14.56
CA HIS A 81 -7.88 -2.97 15.01
C HIS A 81 -6.65 -2.56 15.82
N ASN A 82 -6.15 -1.35 15.62
CA ASN A 82 -5.08 -0.72 16.39
C ASN A 82 -5.55 -0.18 17.76
N GLY A 83 -6.82 -0.37 18.11
CA GLY A 83 -7.42 0.06 19.38
C GLY A 83 -7.86 1.52 19.42
N VAL A 84 -7.73 2.27 18.33
CA VAL A 84 -8.30 3.62 18.23
C VAL A 84 -9.83 3.53 18.25
N ILE A 85 -10.45 4.38 19.07
CA ILE A 85 -11.91 4.51 19.17
C ILE A 85 -12.31 5.90 18.69
N LEU A 86 -13.26 5.96 17.76
CA LEU A 86 -13.78 7.21 17.20
C LEU A 86 -15.30 7.26 17.37
N GLU A 87 -15.80 8.45 17.69
CA GLU A 87 -17.23 8.72 17.78
C GLU A 87 -17.63 9.70 16.66
N VAL A 88 -18.62 9.31 15.87
CA VAL A 88 -19.11 10.08 14.72
C VAL A 88 -20.62 10.23 14.82
N LYS A 89 -21.10 11.48 14.73
CA LYS A 89 -22.53 11.77 14.68
C LYS A 89 -23.06 11.52 13.27
N ALA A 90 -24.17 10.82 13.19
CA ALA A 90 -24.92 10.64 11.96
C ALA A 90 -26.36 11.10 12.15
N ALA A 91 -26.94 11.66 11.09
CA ALA A 91 -28.38 11.88 10.97
C ALA A 91 -28.89 10.99 9.84
N SER A 92 -29.98 10.30 10.07
CA SER A 92 -30.53 9.36 9.10
C SER A 92 -32.03 9.52 8.94
N ARG A 93 -32.50 9.19 7.74
CA ARG A 93 -33.91 8.98 7.43
C ARG A 93 -34.08 7.55 6.99
N ILE A 94 -35.10 6.87 7.50
CA ILE A 94 -35.51 5.55 7.03
C ILE A 94 -37.00 5.54 6.75
N THR A 95 -37.42 4.84 5.70
CA THR A 95 -38.83 4.61 5.39
C THR A 95 -39.16 3.15 5.67
N ILE A 96 -40.18 2.91 6.49
CA ILE A 96 -40.59 1.60 6.96
C ILE A 96 -42.00 1.31 6.44
N VAL A 97 -42.14 0.29 5.61
CA VAL A 97 -43.43 -0.17 5.06
C VAL A 97 -43.58 -1.66 5.40
N ASP A 98 -44.72 -2.04 5.98
CA ASP A 98 -45.00 -3.42 6.40
C ASP A 98 -43.88 -4.07 7.25
N GLY A 99 -43.25 -3.26 8.11
CA GLY A 99 -42.16 -3.69 8.98
C GLY A 99 -40.84 -3.96 8.25
N ARG A 100 -40.65 -3.45 7.03
CA ARG A 100 -39.40 -3.53 6.25
C ARG A 100 -38.92 -2.14 5.84
N PHE A 101 -37.60 -1.97 5.78
CA PHE A 101 -36.96 -0.76 5.28
C PHE A 101 -37.03 -0.74 3.75
N THR A 102 -37.61 0.31 3.18
CA THR A 102 -37.73 0.51 1.72
C THR A 102 -36.77 1.59 1.19
N ASP A 103 -36.41 2.55 2.03
CA ASP A 103 -35.43 3.61 1.73
C ASP A 103 -34.66 3.96 3.00
N GLN A 104 -33.35 4.15 2.88
CA GLN A 104 -32.51 4.69 3.95
C GLN A 104 -31.53 5.73 3.38
N ARG A 105 -31.41 6.86 4.08
CA ARG A 105 -30.45 7.92 3.78
C ARG A 105 -29.65 8.24 5.02
N ILE A 106 -28.33 8.24 4.89
CA ILE A 106 -27.40 8.44 6.01
C ILE A 106 -26.52 9.64 5.71
N PHE A 107 -26.58 10.64 6.59
CA PHE A 107 -25.74 11.84 6.54
C PHE A 107 -24.72 11.76 7.68
N VAL A 108 -23.44 11.67 7.32
CA VAL A 108 -22.36 11.39 8.26
C VAL A 108 -21.03 11.93 7.74
N ASP A 109 -20.24 12.55 8.61
CA ASP A 109 -18.87 12.95 8.30
C ASP A 109 -17.88 11.87 8.74
N ASN A 110 -17.53 10.98 7.81
CA ASN A 110 -16.60 9.88 8.07
C ASN A 110 -15.13 10.26 7.86
N ALA A 111 -14.80 11.52 7.56
CA ALA A 111 -13.42 11.91 7.19
C ALA A 111 -12.38 11.48 8.25
N ARG A 112 -12.72 11.60 9.54
CA ARG A 112 -11.83 11.20 10.64
C ARG A 112 -11.67 9.68 10.76
N VAL A 113 -12.70 8.92 10.42
CA VAL A 113 -12.65 7.45 10.40
C VAL A 113 -11.81 6.98 9.22
N ASP A 114 -12.03 7.56 8.04
CA ASP A 114 -11.25 7.25 6.84
C ASP A 114 -9.77 7.58 7.01
N GLU A 115 -9.45 8.73 7.62
CA GLU A 115 -8.06 9.12 7.94
C GLU A 115 -7.40 8.13 8.91
N ALA A 116 -8.12 7.72 9.96
CA ALA A 116 -7.61 6.76 10.93
C ALA A 116 -7.40 5.36 10.34
N LEU A 117 -8.34 4.87 9.52
CA LEU A 117 -8.20 3.61 8.80
C LEU A 117 -7.02 3.64 7.82
N LEU A 118 -6.81 4.75 7.12
CA LEU A 118 -5.64 4.95 6.27
C LEU A 118 -4.33 4.95 7.07
N GLN A 119 -4.31 5.59 8.24
CA GLN A 119 -3.15 5.62 9.12
C GLN A 119 -2.84 4.22 9.66
N GLU A 120 -3.86 3.46 10.05
CA GLU A 120 -3.73 2.07 10.49
C GLU A 120 -3.21 1.16 9.38
N LEU A 121 -3.75 1.27 8.16
CA LEU A 121 -3.27 0.54 7.00
C LEU A 121 -1.80 0.87 6.69
N ARG A 122 -1.42 2.15 6.78
CA ARG A 122 -0.02 2.60 6.60
C ARG A 122 0.88 2.04 7.68
N ALA A 123 0.47 2.08 8.94
CA ALA A 123 1.23 1.54 10.07
C ALA A 123 1.38 0.01 9.98
N SER A 124 0.30 -0.71 9.64
CA SER A 124 0.34 -2.16 9.41
C SER A 124 1.27 -2.53 8.25
N ARG A 125 1.24 -1.77 7.14
CA ARG A 125 2.14 -2.00 6.01
C ARG A 125 3.60 -1.69 6.37
N ALA A 126 3.85 -0.61 7.11
CA ALA A 126 5.19 -0.29 7.62
C ALA A 126 5.69 -1.39 8.58
N ALA A 127 4.86 -1.85 9.51
CA ALA A 127 5.18 -2.94 10.43
C ALA A 127 5.40 -4.29 9.71
N THR A 128 4.68 -4.56 8.62
CA THR A 128 4.88 -5.77 7.80
C THR A 128 6.19 -5.71 7.01
N LEU A 129 6.65 -4.50 6.66
CA LEU A 129 7.96 -4.28 6.04
C LEU A 129 9.10 -4.32 7.07
N ASP A 130 8.85 -3.95 8.33
CA ASP A 130 9.81 -4.01 9.45
C ASP A 130 9.95 -5.42 10.05
N ALA A 131 8.85 -6.18 10.22
CA ALA A 131 8.85 -7.42 11.00
C ALA A 131 9.20 -8.70 10.22
N GLY A 132 9.52 -8.59 8.93
CA GLY A 132 9.81 -9.73 8.05
C GLY A 132 11.28 -9.76 7.63
N SER A 133 11.84 -10.96 7.45
CA SER A 133 13.17 -11.09 6.80
C SER A 133 13.15 -10.38 5.45
N HIS A 134 14.21 -9.61 5.14
CA HIS A 134 14.40 -8.94 3.84
C HIS A 134 14.15 -9.89 2.65
N ARG A 135 14.44 -11.19 2.82
CA ARG A 135 14.24 -12.26 1.82
C ARG A 135 12.78 -12.48 1.43
N SER A 136 11.85 -12.11 2.29
CA SER A 136 10.42 -12.24 2.04
C SER A 136 9.88 -11.10 1.17
N LEU A 137 10.59 -9.98 1.06
CA LEU A 137 10.14 -8.81 0.30
C LEU A 137 9.81 -9.21 -1.14
N ARG A 138 8.55 -9.00 -1.52
CA ARG A 138 8.09 -9.16 -2.89
C ARG A 138 7.19 -8.00 -3.27
N SER A 139 7.64 -7.20 -4.22
CA SER A 139 6.93 -5.98 -4.64
C SER A 139 5.76 -6.30 -5.56
N ARG A 140 4.61 -5.67 -5.33
CA ARG A 140 3.45 -5.69 -6.25
C ARG A 140 3.69 -4.72 -7.40
N LEU A 141 3.53 -5.20 -8.64
CA LEU A 141 3.67 -4.43 -9.87
C LEU A 141 2.31 -4.34 -10.58
N ILE A 142 1.82 -3.12 -10.73
CA ILE A 142 0.59 -2.83 -11.45
C ILE A 142 0.97 -2.09 -12.72
N VAL A 143 0.69 -2.68 -13.88
CA VAL A 143 1.01 -2.11 -15.19
C VAL A 143 -0.27 -1.62 -15.84
N THR A 144 -0.22 -0.41 -16.38
CA THR A 144 -1.33 0.19 -17.13
C THR A 144 -0.96 0.30 -18.60
N GLY A 145 -1.97 0.44 -19.45
CA GLY A 145 -1.79 0.60 -20.88
C GLY A 145 -3.06 1.05 -21.56
N VAL A 146 -3.13 0.80 -22.86
CA VAL A 146 -4.26 1.17 -23.71
C VAL A 146 -4.79 -0.08 -24.39
N ASP A 147 -6.11 -0.29 -24.35
CA ASP A 147 -6.78 -1.40 -25.06
C ASP A 147 -6.98 -1.10 -26.56
N ASP A 148 -7.55 -2.06 -27.30
CA ASP A 148 -7.81 -1.95 -28.75
C ASP A 148 -8.78 -0.80 -29.10
N ASP A 149 -9.59 -0.34 -28.14
CA ASP A 149 -10.55 0.77 -28.29
C ASP A 149 -9.93 2.13 -27.91
N GLY A 150 -8.64 2.17 -27.54
CA GLY A 150 -7.96 3.40 -27.14
C GLY A 150 -8.22 3.83 -25.69
N ARG A 151 -8.74 2.95 -24.82
CA ARG A 151 -9.06 3.26 -23.42
C ARG A 151 -7.93 2.85 -22.48
N SER A 152 -7.73 3.62 -21.42
CA SER A 152 -6.80 3.28 -20.34
C SER A 152 -7.28 2.06 -19.57
N VAL A 153 -6.44 1.05 -19.42
CA VAL A 153 -6.74 -0.21 -18.73
C VAL A 153 -5.58 -0.67 -17.85
N PHE A 154 -5.86 -1.58 -16.90
CA PHE A 154 -4.83 -2.34 -16.21
C PHE A 154 -4.44 -3.54 -17.08
N LEU A 155 -3.16 -3.61 -17.46
CA LEU A 155 -2.61 -4.73 -18.23
C LEU A 155 -2.24 -5.90 -17.33
N SER A 156 -1.75 -5.62 -16.13
CA SER A 156 -1.41 -6.63 -15.12
C SER A 156 -1.43 -6.04 -13.71
N ASP A 157 -1.68 -6.90 -12.72
CA ASP A 157 -1.65 -6.57 -11.30
C ASP A 157 -1.19 -7.80 -10.52
N GLU A 158 0.13 -7.95 -10.40
CA GLU A 158 0.73 -9.16 -9.83
C GLU A 158 2.01 -8.80 -9.06
N PRO A 159 2.47 -9.62 -8.11
CA PRO A 159 3.82 -9.51 -7.57
C PRO A 159 4.87 -9.66 -8.70
N THR A 160 5.96 -8.89 -8.66
CA THR A 160 7.05 -9.08 -9.62
C THR A 160 7.55 -10.51 -9.57
N SER A 161 7.80 -11.08 -10.74
CA SER A 161 8.47 -12.37 -10.90
C SER A 161 9.99 -12.22 -10.91
N ASP A 162 10.50 -11.01 -11.14
CA ASP A 162 11.93 -10.76 -11.28
C ASP A 162 12.54 -10.25 -9.98
N ARG A 163 13.22 -11.17 -9.28
CA ARG A 163 13.79 -10.92 -7.95
C ARG A 163 15.09 -11.65 -7.75
N LEU A 164 16.10 -10.93 -7.26
CA LEU A 164 17.35 -11.50 -6.77
C LEU A 164 17.31 -11.55 -5.23
N VAL A 165 17.43 -12.75 -4.67
CA VAL A 165 17.46 -12.97 -3.21
C VAL A 165 18.89 -13.29 -2.80
N GLY A 166 19.58 -12.29 -2.27
CA GLY A 166 20.91 -12.43 -1.70
C GLY A 166 20.88 -12.56 -0.18
N ASP A 167 22.05 -12.82 0.39
CA ASP A 167 22.22 -12.89 1.84
C ASP A 167 22.10 -11.50 2.49
N GLY A 168 22.67 -10.47 1.85
CA GLY A 168 22.64 -9.10 2.36
C GLY A 168 21.52 -8.20 1.82
N TYR A 169 20.92 -8.54 0.66
CA TYR A 169 19.79 -7.79 0.14
C TYR A 169 18.85 -8.64 -0.72
N THR A 170 17.62 -8.18 -0.88
CA THR A 170 16.66 -8.71 -1.85
C THR A 170 16.22 -7.60 -2.79
N ARG A 171 16.56 -7.72 -4.07
CA ARG A 171 16.23 -6.75 -5.12
C ARG A 171 15.05 -7.23 -5.95
N ASN A 172 14.00 -6.44 -6.03
CA ASN A 172 12.82 -6.67 -6.86
C ASN A 172 12.89 -5.76 -8.08
N GLN A 173 13.23 -6.29 -9.25
CA GLN A 173 13.20 -5.48 -10.48
C GLN A 173 11.75 -5.27 -10.90
N LEU A 174 11.38 -4.01 -11.10
CA LEU A 174 10.00 -3.63 -11.41
C LEU A 174 9.83 -3.13 -12.84
N TRP A 175 10.81 -2.40 -13.35
CA TRP A 175 10.74 -1.88 -14.71
C TRP A 175 12.12 -1.73 -15.33
N GLN A 176 12.19 -1.76 -16.66
CA GLN A 176 13.38 -1.44 -17.42
C GLN A 176 12.99 -0.70 -18.70
N GLY A 177 13.67 0.39 -19.02
CA GLY A 177 13.68 0.98 -20.36
C GLY A 177 15.01 0.67 -21.03
N LEU A 178 15.00 0.27 -22.30
CA LEU A 178 16.24 0.00 -23.05
C LEU A 178 16.89 1.27 -23.60
N GLU A 179 16.09 2.30 -23.82
CA GLU A 179 16.51 3.59 -24.35
C GLU A 179 15.65 4.73 -23.79
N VAL A 180 16.15 5.96 -23.83
CA VAL A 180 15.38 7.17 -23.53
C VAL A 180 15.42 8.09 -24.76
N PRO A 181 14.26 8.51 -25.32
CA PRO A 181 12.91 8.31 -24.81
C PRO A 181 12.34 6.90 -25.06
N THR A 182 11.69 6.30 -24.05
CA THR A 182 10.96 5.03 -24.17
C THR A 182 9.58 5.25 -24.79
N PRO A 183 9.17 4.49 -25.82
CA PRO A 183 7.78 4.49 -26.28
C PRO A 183 6.83 4.03 -25.16
N VAL A 184 5.73 4.74 -24.93
CA VAL A 184 4.72 4.37 -23.91
C VAL A 184 4.02 3.03 -24.19
N THR A 185 4.14 2.53 -25.43
CA THR A 185 3.62 1.23 -25.88
C THR A 185 4.70 0.15 -25.95
N ALA A 186 5.93 0.44 -25.52
CA ALA A 186 7.00 -0.55 -25.57
C ALA A 186 6.62 -1.76 -24.69
N PRO A 187 6.86 -3.00 -25.15
CA PRO A 187 6.55 -4.22 -24.40
C PRO A 187 7.48 -4.44 -23.20
N ASN A 188 8.15 -3.38 -22.74
CA ASN A 188 9.19 -3.48 -21.73
C ASN A 188 8.56 -3.96 -20.41
N GLY A 189 9.09 -5.07 -19.90
CA GLY A 189 8.71 -5.64 -18.61
C GLY A 189 9.76 -5.39 -17.53
N PRO A 190 9.64 -6.06 -16.38
CA PRO A 190 10.75 -6.15 -15.45
C PRO A 190 11.97 -6.76 -16.18
N GLY A 191 13.13 -6.10 -16.08
CA GLY A 191 14.40 -6.62 -16.59
C GLY A 191 15.05 -7.59 -15.60
N ASP A 192 16.24 -8.10 -15.92
CA ASP A 192 16.95 -9.08 -15.07
C ASP A 192 17.44 -8.44 -13.74
N ALA A 193 16.86 -8.89 -12.61
CA ALA A 193 17.21 -8.44 -11.25
C ALA A 193 18.63 -8.82 -10.80
N SER A 194 19.42 -9.50 -11.63
CA SER A 194 20.84 -9.77 -11.42
C SER A 194 21.77 -8.90 -12.27
N VAL A 195 21.26 -7.91 -13.01
CA VAL A 195 22.10 -7.06 -13.85
C VAL A 195 22.22 -5.65 -13.28
N ILE A 196 23.46 -5.24 -12.98
CA ILE A 196 23.89 -3.87 -12.72
C ILE A 196 25.08 -3.59 -13.65
N PRO A 197 25.14 -2.45 -14.37
CA PRO A 197 24.19 -1.33 -14.44
C PRO A 197 22.97 -1.59 -15.35
N PRO A 198 21.98 -0.67 -15.43
CA PRO A 198 20.92 -0.69 -16.44
C PRO A 198 21.46 -0.73 -17.89
N PRO A 199 20.60 -0.98 -18.90
CA PRO A 199 20.98 -0.97 -20.31
C PRO A 199 21.70 0.33 -20.72
N PRO A 200 22.71 0.31 -21.62
CA PRO A 200 23.60 1.45 -21.89
C PRO A 200 22.97 2.79 -22.30
N ASN A 201 21.72 2.80 -22.77
CA ASN A 201 20.96 4.03 -23.11
C ASN A 201 19.64 4.16 -22.35
N GLY A 202 19.44 3.29 -21.36
CA GLY A 202 18.16 3.06 -20.73
C GLY A 202 18.14 3.40 -19.26
N TYR A 203 17.20 2.78 -18.56
CA TYR A 203 17.07 2.90 -17.12
C TYR A 203 16.49 1.62 -16.51
N GLY A 204 16.75 1.42 -15.23
CA GLY A 204 16.11 0.40 -14.40
C GLY A 204 15.35 1.05 -13.26
N TYR A 205 14.27 0.40 -12.81
CA TYR A 205 13.59 0.72 -11.57
C TYR A 205 13.42 -0.54 -10.73
N ASP A 206 13.87 -0.48 -9.49
CA ASP A 206 13.76 -1.57 -8.52
C ASP A 206 13.43 -1.09 -7.12
N ILE A 207 12.99 -2.05 -6.31
CA ILE A 207 12.86 -1.89 -4.86
C ILE A 207 13.77 -2.93 -4.21
N THR A 208 14.66 -2.46 -3.35
CA THR A 208 15.66 -3.30 -2.68
C THR A 208 15.48 -3.25 -1.16
N ALA A 209 15.44 -4.41 -0.51
CA ALA A 209 15.54 -4.52 0.95
C ALA A 209 16.95 -4.95 1.35
N PHE A 210 17.64 -4.14 2.15
CA PHE A 210 18.93 -4.46 2.77
C PHE A 210 18.70 -5.09 4.14
N ALA A 211 19.29 -6.27 4.37
CA ALA A 211 19.33 -6.90 5.69
C ALA A 211 20.21 -6.09 6.66
N PRO A 212 19.95 -6.16 7.98
CA PRO A 212 20.91 -5.72 8.99
C PRO A 212 22.29 -6.34 8.75
N ASP A 213 23.36 -5.55 8.81
CA ASP A 213 24.74 -6.00 8.60
C ASP A 213 25.14 -7.11 9.59
N SER A 214 24.50 -7.18 10.76
CA SER A 214 24.69 -8.23 11.77
C SER A 214 24.09 -9.59 11.42
N GLU A 215 23.22 -9.68 10.41
CA GLU A 215 22.49 -10.91 10.05
C GLU A 215 23.16 -11.74 8.94
N TRP A 216 24.25 -11.24 8.36
CA TRP A 216 24.99 -11.91 7.30
C TRP A 216 26.47 -11.55 7.36
N ASP A 217 27.30 -12.25 6.58
CA ASP A 217 28.71 -11.93 6.48
C ASP A 217 28.91 -10.71 5.58
N TYR A 218 28.67 -9.51 6.13
CA TYR A 218 28.79 -8.24 5.40
C TYR A 218 30.17 -8.07 4.78
N GLU A 219 31.23 -8.35 5.55
CA GLU A 219 32.62 -8.14 5.12
C GLU A 219 33.02 -9.06 3.96
N ALA A 220 32.77 -10.38 4.06
CA ALA A 220 33.20 -11.33 3.03
C ALA A 220 32.14 -11.59 1.95
N GLY A 221 30.86 -11.41 2.29
CA GLY A 221 29.72 -11.78 1.44
C GLY A 221 29.38 -10.72 0.39
N TYR A 222 29.67 -9.44 0.62
CA TYR A 222 29.23 -8.37 -0.28
C TYR A 222 29.87 -8.49 -1.67
N ALA A 223 31.17 -8.76 -1.73
CA ALA A 223 31.89 -8.94 -3.00
C ALA A 223 31.23 -10.01 -3.89
N ARG A 224 30.74 -11.10 -3.28
CA ARG A 224 30.00 -12.17 -3.97
C ARG A 224 28.66 -11.67 -4.50
N LEU A 225 27.92 -10.88 -3.73
CA LEU A 225 26.63 -10.31 -4.15
C LEU A 225 26.78 -9.32 -5.31
N LEU A 226 27.83 -8.48 -5.28
CA LEU A 226 28.14 -7.60 -6.41
C LEU A 226 28.50 -8.39 -7.67
N ALA A 227 29.33 -9.42 -7.53
CA ALA A 227 29.70 -10.28 -8.65
C ALA A 227 28.48 -11.00 -9.26
N GLN A 228 27.54 -11.45 -8.42
CA GLN A 228 26.25 -11.99 -8.86
C GLN A 228 25.38 -10.96 -9.58
N SER A 229 25.58 -9.67 -9.27
CA SER A 229 24.91 -8.56 -9.94
C SER A 229 25.67 -8.03 -11.18
N GLY A 230 26.75 -8.69 -11.62
CA GLY A 230 27.55 -8.26 -12.77
C GLY A 230 28.60 -7.18 -12.47
N VAL A 231 28.78 -6.79 -11.19
CA VAL A 231 29.74 -5.78 -10.76
C VAL A 231 30.98 -6.46 -10.18
N THR A 232 32.17 -6.08 -10.67
CA THR A 232 33.44 -6.59 -10.12
C THR A 232 33.95 -5.60 -9.05
N PRO A 233 34.04 -5.99 -7.77
CA PRO A 233 34.57 -5.12 -6.72
C PRO A 233 36.08 -4.88 -6.89
N GLU A 234 36.57 -3.70 -6.49
CA GLU A 234 38.00 -3.41 -6.53
C GLU A 234 38.70 -3.91 -5.25
N PRO A 235 39.90 -4.51 -5.36
CA PRO A 235 40.64 -4.97 -4.18
C PRO A 235 41.03 -3.82 -3.24
N GLY A 236 40.76 -3.99 -1.94
CA GLY A 236 41.18 -3.04 -0.89
C GLY A 236 40.12 -2.00 -0.51
N ASP A 237 38.98 -1.98 -1.19
CA ASP A 237 37.83 -1.15 -0.81
C ASP A 237 37.06 -1.71 0.40
N ALA A 238 36.26 -0.83 1.00
CA ALA A 238 35.21 -1.23 1.92
C ALA A 238 34.20 -2.19 1.23
N PRO A 239 33.58 -3.12 1.98
CA PRO A 239 32.60 -4.04 1.41
C PRO A 239 31.48 -3.30 0.68
N GLY A 240 31.13 -3.80 -0.51
CA GLY A 240 30.03 -3.26 -1.32
C GLY A 240 30.34 -2.01 -2.11
N MET A 241 31.55 -1.46 -2.00
CA MET A 241 31.97 -0.30 -2.76
C MET A 241 32.03 -0.60 -4.25
N HIS A 242 31.32 0.18 -5.05
CA HIS A 242 31.31 0.04 -6.51
C HIS A 242 30.98 1.36 -7.20
N THR A 243 31.21 1.40 -8.52
CA THR A 243 30.89 2.53 -9.38
C THR A 243 30.21 2.04 -10.64
N THR A 244 29.20 2.78 -11.10
CA THR A 244 28.49 2.58 -12.36
C THR A 244 28.46 3.88 -13.15
N GLU A 245 28.38 3.80 -14.48
CA GLU A 245 28.13 4.97 -15.33
C GLU A 245 26.63 5.30 -15.31
N THR A 246 26.13 5.70 -14.13
CA THR A 246 24.71 5.99 -13.91
C THR A 246 24.50 7.27 -13.11
N ILE A 247 23.30 7.83 -13.24
CA ILE A 247 22.69 8.68 -12.22
C ILE A 247 21.63 7.84 -11.52
N ASP A 248 21.79 7.63 -10.22
CA ASP A 248 20.84 6.87 -9.41
C ASP A 248 20.05 7.83 -8.52
N ILE A 249 18.72 7.72 -8.57
CA ILE A 249 17.80 8.44 -7.68
C ILE A 249 17.25 7.40 -6.71
N VAL A 250 17.67 7.49 -5.45
CA VAL A 250 17.37 6.49 -4.43
C VAL A 250 16.62 7.13 -3.28
N SER A 251 15.43 6.62 -2.98
CA SER A 251 14.58 7.08 -1.88
C SER A 251 14.38 5.96 -0.86
N VAL A 252 14.49 6.29 0.43
CA VAL A 252 14.21 5.33 1.51
C VAL A 252 12.71 5.26 1.74
N ILE A 253 12.14 4.07 1.61
CA ILE A 253 10.72 3.78 1.85
C ILE A 253 10.47 3.49 3.34
N SER A 254 11.31 2.64 3.94
CA SER A 254 11.24 2.27 5.36
C SER A 254 12.62 1.89 5.91
N GLY A 255 12.76 1.92 7.24
CA GLY A 255 14.03 1.68 7.92
C GLY A 255 15.05 2.81 7.69
N GLU A 256 16.32 2.47 7.87
CA GLU A 256 17.44 3.39 7.69
C GLU A 256 18.69 2.68 7.17
N VAL A 257 19.52 3.39 6.41
CA VAL A 257 20.75 2.84 5.81
C VAL A 257 21.82 3.93 5.70
N HIS A 258 23.08 3.55 5.89
CA HIS A 258 24.21 4.43 5.64
C HIS A 258 24.62 4.35 4.16
N LEU A 259 24.66 5.50 3.49
CA LEU A 259 25.33 5.68 2.20
C LEU A 259 26.79 6.07 2.47
N LEU A 260 27.72 5.22 2.01
CA LEU A 260 29.16 5.45 2.11
C LEU A 260 29.70 5.91 0.76
N VAL A 261 30.63 6.87 0.78
CA VAL A 261 31.44 7.30 -0.36
C VAL A 261 32.92 7.31 0.06
N ASP A 262 33.84 7.63 -0.86
CA ASP A 262 35.29 7.67 -0.55
C ASP A 262 35.63 8.53 0.67
N GLU A 263 34.98 9.70 0.78
CA GLU A 263 35.20 10.67 1.86
C GLU A 263 33.95 10.89 2.70
N GLY A 264 33.54 9.85 3.43
CA GLY A 264 32.55 9.95 4.50
C GLY A 264 31.25 9.19 4.22
N GLU A 265 30.29 9.38 5.11
CA GLU A 265 29.02 8.67 5.09
C GLU A 265 27.86 9.54 5.58
N LYS A 266 26.65 9.18 5.18
CA LYS A 266 25.40 9.76 5.68
C LYS A 266 24.38 8.67 5.97
N LEU A 267 23.76 8.75 7.14
CA LEU A 267 22.55 8.01 7.46
C LEU A 267 21.39 8.60 6.66
N LEU A 268 20.68 7.75 5.94
CA LEU A 268 19.41 8.07 5.28
C LEU A 268 18.29 7.33 6.00
N GLN A 269 17.18 8.01 6.24
CA GLN A 269 16.00 7.48 6.92
C GLN A 269 14.76 7.55 6.01
N ALA A 270 13.69 6.85 6.39
CA ALA A 270 12.44 6.85 5.64
C ALA A 270 11.98 8.26 5.21
N GLY A 271 11.77 8.45 3.91
CA GLY A 271 11.43 9.73 3.28
C GLY A 271 12.62 10.50 2.69
N ASP A 272 13.86 10.17 3.08
CA ASP A 272 15.05 10.78 2.49
C ASP A 272 15.27 10.30 1.05
N THR A 273 15.90 11.15 0.25
CA THR A 273 16.30 10.84 -1.12
C THR A 273 17.72 11.32 -1.37
N THR A 274 18.52 10.47 -2.01
CA THR A 274 19.87 10.78 -2.47
C THR A 274 19.95 10.68 -3.99
N VAL A 275 20.86 11.45 -4.58
CA VAL A 275 21.18 11.41 -6.01
C VAL A 275 22.66 11.07 -6.16
N ILE A 276 22.94 9.88 -6.65
CA ILE A 276 24.30 9.36 -6.85
C ILE A 276 24.68 9.60 -8.31
N ARG A 277 25.77 10.33 -8.56
CA ARG A 277 26.13 10.82 -9.90
C ARG A 277 27.40 10.14 -10.42
N GLY A 278 27.34 8.83 -10.62
CA GLY A 278 28.46 8.04 -11.13
C GLY A 278 29.68 8.00 -10.21
N VAL A 279 29.44 8.18 -8.90
CA VAL A 279 30.46 8.15 -7.86
C VAL A 279 30.54 6.77 -7.21
N LYS A 280 31.71 6.48 -6.67
CA LYS A 280 31.98 5.26 -5.91
C LYS A 280 31.19 5.28 -4.60
N HIS A 281 30.41 4.24 -4.34
CA HIS A 281 29.54 4.18 -3.16
C HIS A 281 29.24 2.77 -2.67
N ALA A 282 28.79 2.66 -1.42
CA ALA A 282 28.33 1.42 -0.79
C ALA A 282 27.13 1.70 0.14
N TRP A 283 26.44 0.62 0.53
CA TRP A 283 25.31 0.64 1.46
C TRP A 283 25.60 -0.23 2.67
N SER A 284 25.38 0.30 3.87
CA SER A 284 25.57 -0.41 5.15
C SER A 284 24.34 -0.20 6.04
N ASN A 285 23.64 -1.28 6.35
CA ASN A 285 22.48 -1.23 7.24
C ASN A 285 22.89 -1.66 8.65
N ARG A 286 23.30 -0.69 9.45
CA ARG A 286 23.77 -0.91 10.83
C ARG A 286 22.64 -0.97 11.87
N SER A 287 21.39 -0.89 11.43
CA SER A 287 20.22 -1.01 12.30
C SER A 287 19.92 -2.49 12.61
N ASP A 288 18.87 -2.75 13.37
CA ASP A 288 18.38 -4.10 13.69
C ASP A 288 17.16 -4.51 12.84
N GLN A 289 16.73 -3.69 11.88
CA GLN A 289 15.62 -3.96 10.97
C GLN A 289 16.06 -3.85 9.50
N PRO A 290 15.39 -4.53 8.56
CA PRO A 290 15.63 -4.30 7.14
C PRO A 290 15.34 -2.86 6.71
N CYS A 291 16.16 -2.32 5.80
CA CYS A 291 15.89 -1.04 5.15
C CYS A 291 15.39 -1.28 3.72
N VAL A 292 14.28 -0.65 3.35
CA VAL A 292 13.70 -0.76 2.00
C VAL A 292 13.90 0.55 1.25
N ILE A 293 14.51 0.48 0.07
CA ILE A 293 14.71 1.60 -0.83
C ILE A 293 13.98 1.38 -2.17
N SER A 294 13.62 2.48 -2.82
CA SER A 294 13.24 2.52 -4.24
C SER A 294 14.36 3.21 -5.01
N ALA A 295 14.83 2.60 -6.09
CA ALA A 295 15.93 3.12 -6.88
C ALA A 295 15.58 3.20 -8.36
N VAL A 296 15.78 4.37 -8.96
CA VAL A 296 15.81 4.54 -10.42
C VAL A 296 17.26 4.72 -10.83
N HIS A 297 17.75 3.80 -11.66
CA HIS A 297 19.10 3.81 -12.21
C HIS A 297 19.04 4.26 -13.67
N ILE A 298 19.67 5.38 -14.02
CA ILE A 298 19.63 5.94 -15.38
C ILE A 298 21.04 5.86 -15.95
N SER A 299 21.22 5.21 -17.11
CA SER A 299 22.53 5.18 -17.78
C SER A 299 22.96 6.59 -18.15
N ALA A 300 24.22 6.90 -17.85
CA ALA A 300 24.82 8.21 -18.04
C ALA A 300 26.21 8.07 -18.67
N VAL A 301 26.75 9.18 -19.17
CA VAL A 301 28.10 9.25 -19.73
C VAL A 301 28.97 10.18 -18.88
N ARG A 302 30.28 9.92 -18.84
CA ARG A 302 31.27 10.78 -18.17
C ARG A 302 31.73 11.93 -19.05
#